data_AF-A0A447QK61-F1
#
_entry.id   AF-A0A447QK61-F1
#
_cell.length_a   1.000
_cell.length_b   1.000
_cell.length_c   1.000
_cell.angle_alpha   90.00
_cell.angle_beta   90.00
_cell.angle_gamma   90.00
#
_symmetry.space_group_name_H-M   'P 1'
#
loop_
_entity.id
_entity.type
_entity.pdbx_description
1 polymer ?
#
loop_
_entity_poly.entity_id
_entity_poly.type
_entity_poly.pdbx_seq_one_letter_code
_entity_poly.pdbx_strand_id
1 'polypeptide(L)'
;MAPDASSLVTTVLQGGRGAVTVGNPTSGAMPSFAWKLSDEQVAAVTTYIRNSWGNAAPAIEAHDVAEKRSLLQLPPQMAQDSADK
;
A
#
# COMPACT_ATOMS: atom_id res chain seq x y z
N MET A 1 -16.00 4.85 6.92
CA MET A 1 -14.85 4.10 6.36
C MET A 1 -15.08 2.61 6.57
N ALA A 2 -14.66 1.74 5.65
CA ALA A 2 -14.75 0.29 5.87
C ALA A 2 -13.83 -0.13 7.05
N PRO A 3 -14.28 -1.05 7.91
CA PRO A 3 -13.48 -1.50 9.05
C PRO A 3 -12.20 -2.20 8.58
N ASP A 4 -12.28 -3.00 7.52
CA ASP A 4 -11.14 -3.70 6.94
C ASP A 4 -10.27 -2.76 6.09
N ALA A 5 -8.96 -2.78 6.35
CA ALA A 5 -7.94 -2.02 5.62
C ALA A 5 -7.23 -2.85 4.53
N SER A 6 -7.52 -4.15 4.43
CA SER A 6 -6.82 -5.12 3.58
C SER A 6 -6.70 -4.68 2.14
N SER A 7 -7.78 -4.16 1.54
CA SER A 7 -7.76 -3.72 0.14
C SER A 7 -6.79 -2.57 -0.10
N LEU A 8 -6.78 -1.59 0.80
CA LEU A 8 -5.91 -0.42 0.69
C LEU A 8 -4.43 -0.81 0.83
N VAL A 9 -4.11 -1.64 1.83
CA VAL A 9 -2.74 -2.17 2.03
C VAL A 9 -2.31 -3.00 0.81
N THR A 10 -3.19 -3.86 0.30
CA THR A 10 -2.91 -4.67 -0.90
C THR A 10 -2.64 -3.81 -2.12
N THR A 11 -3.44 -2.77 -2.35
CA THR A 11 -3.25 -1.84 -3.46
C THR A 11 -1.91 -1.12 -3.37
N VAL A 12 -1.50 -0.62 -2.21
CA VAL A 12 -0.18 0.02 -2.04
C VAL A 12 0.95 -0.97 -2.32
N LEU A 13 0.85 -2.18 -1.79
CA LEU A 13 1.89 -3.20 -1.94
C LEU A 13 2.00 -3.72 -3.39
N GLN A 14 0.90 -4.10 -4.03
CA GLN A 14 0.90 -4.73 -5.35
C GLN A 14 0.80 -3.74 -6.51
N GLY A 15 0.36 -2.51 -6.24
CA GLY A 15 -0.04 -1.59 -7.29
C GLY A 15 -1.44 -1.93 -7.81
N GLY A 16 -1.77 -1.38 -8.98
CA GLY A 16 -3.05 -1.65 -9.63
C GLY A 16 -3.04 -1.15 -11.07
N ARG A 17 -3.94 -1.69 -11.89
CA ARG A 17 -4.14 -1.24 -13.27
C ARG A 17 -5.61 -1.12 -13.55
N GLY A 18 -6.02 0.01 -14.13
CA GLY A 18 -7.39 0.18 -14.59
C GLY A 18 -7.71 -0.79 -15.72
N ALA A 19 -8.99 -1.15 -15.87
CA ALA A 19 -9.43 -1.91 -17.02
C ALA A 19 -9.25 -1.10 -18.31
N VAL A 20 -8.69 -1.74 -19.34
CA VAL A 20 -8.63 -1.16 -20.69
C VAL A 20 -10.00 -1.37 -21.34
N THR A 21 -10.61 -0.28 -21.80
CA THR A 21 -11.90 -0.31 -22.50
C THR A 21 -11.83 0.52 -23.77
N VAL A 22 -12.83 0.39 -24.65
CA VAL A 22 -12.91 1.21 -25.88
C VAL A 22 -12.90 2.72 -25.55
N GLY A 23 -13.56 3.13 -24.47
CA GLY A 23 -13.59 4.52 -24.01
C GLY A 23 -12.39 4.94 -23.14
N ASN A 24 -11.54 3.99 -22.72
CA ASN A 24 -10.35 4.24 -21.91
C ASN A 24 -9.20 3.31 -22.34
N PRO A 25 -8.60 3.54 -23.52
CA PRO A 25 -7.58 2.65 -24.08
C PRO A 25 -6.23 2.74 -23.33
N THR A 26 -5.93 3.87 -22.70
CA THR A 26 -4.69 4.13 -21.95
C THR A 26 -4.93 4.06 -20.44
N SER A 27 -5.55 2.97 -19.96
CA SER A 27 -5.88 2.80 -18.55
C SER A 27 -4.70 3.18 -17.64
N GLY A 28 -4.97 3.94 -16.57
CA GLY A 28 -3.94 4.28 -15.58
C GLY A 28 -3.37 3.03 -14.90
N ALA A 29 -2.09 3.12 -14.53
CA ALA A 29 -1.40 2.11 -13.74
C ALA A 29 -0.74 2.76 -12.52
N MET A 30 -0.90 2.11 -11.37
CA MET A 30 -0.18 2.39 -10.15
C MET A 30 0.89 1.31 -9.96
N PRO A 31 2.19 1.66 -9.90
CA PRO A 31 3.23 0.67 -9.67
C PRO A 31 3.15 0.08 -8.26
N SER A 32 3.74 -1.10 -8.07
CA SER A 32 3.95 -1.70 -6.76
C SER A 32 4.96 -0.88 -5.96
N PHE A 33 4.66 -0.66 -4.67
CA PHE A 33 5.59 -0.06 -3.72
C PHE A 33 6.20 -1.06 -2.73
N ALA A 34 5.85 -2.35 -2.81
CA ALA A 34 6.35 -3.36 -1.88
C ALA A 34 7.89 -3.42 -1.81
N TRP A 35 8.58 -3.17 -2.93
CA TRP A 35 10.04 -3.16 -2.98
C TRP A 35 10.65 -1.91 -2.33
N LYS A 36 9.95 -0.78 -2.35
CA LYS A 36 10.51 0.53 -1.98
C LYS A 36 10.17 0.95 -0.55
N LEU A 37 8.99 0.58 -0.05
CA LEU A 37 8.50 1.00 1.27
C LEU A 37 8.62 -0.14 2.28
N SER A 38 9.06 0.22 3.49
CA SER A 38 9.02 -0.67 4.66
C SER A 38 7.57 -0.86 5.14
N ASP A 39 7.36 -1.88 5.95
CA ASP A 39 6.02 -2.18 6.50
C ASP A 39 5.51 -1.04 7.41
N GLU A 40 6.41 -0.40 8.16
CA GLU A 40 6.11 0.81 8.95
C GLU A 40 5.71 2.00 8.07
N GLN A 41 6.41 2.23 6.96
CA GLN A 41 6.09 3.33 6.04
C GLN A 41 4.74 3.10 5.36
N VAL A 42 4.43 1.86 4.96
CA VAL A 42 3.13 1.52 4.40
C VAL A 42 2.04 1.71 5.45
N ALA A 43 2.24 1.24 6.68
CA ALA A 43 1.29 1.42 7.79
C ALA A 43 1.02 2.91 8.08
N ALA A 44 2.07 3.73 8.12
CA ALA A 44 1.94 5.18 8.33
C ALA A 44 1.17 5.87 7.21
N VAL A 45 1.51 5.61 5.94
CA VAL A 45 0.84 6.22 4.78
C VAL A 45 -0.62 5.80 4.70
N THR A 46 -0.90 4.52 4.90
CA THR A 46 -2.27 3.99 4.85
C THR A 46 -3.12 4.50 6.01
N THR A 47 -2.55 4.64 7.21
CA THR A 47 -3.20 5.28 8.36
C THR A 47 -3.49 6.76 8.09
N TYR A 48 -2.53 7.49 7.51
CA TYR A 48 -2.71 8.90 7.14
C TYR A 48 -3.87 9.06 6.13
N ILE A 49 -3.89 8.25 5.07
CA ILE A 49 -4.98 8.28 4.07
C ILE A 49 -6.33 8.02 4.74
N ARG A 50 -6.40 7.03 5.64
CA ARG A 50 -7.63 6.65 6.36
C ARG A 50 -8.11 7.68 7.39
N ASN A 51 -7.27 8.64 7.75
CA ASN A 51 -7.60 9.72 8.69
C ASN A 51 -7.53 11.11 8.04
N SER A 52 -7.40 11.17 6.72
CA SER A 52 -7.38 12.41 5.93
C SER A 52 -8.72 12.63 5.24
N TRP A 53 -8.98 13.87 4.81
CA TRP A 53 -10.19 14.26 4.07
C TRP A 53 -11.50 13.92 4.79
N GLY A 54 -11.54 14.15 6.11
CA GLY A 54 -12.72 13.90 6.94
C GLY A 54 -12.98 12.43 7.24
N ASN A 55 -12.08 11.53 6.85
CA ASN A 55 -12.13 10.14 7.26
C ASN A 55 -11.62 9.96 8.71
N ALA A 56 -12.14 8.96 9.39
CA ALA A 56 -11.66 8.52 10.70
C ALA A 56 -11.74 6.99 10.76
N ALA A 57 -10.60 6.35 11.02
CA ALA A 57 -10.53 4.89 11.15
C ALA A 57 -9.34 4.49 12.04
N PRO A 58 -9.38 3.30 12.65
CA PRO A 58 -8.26 2.77 13.42
C PRO A 58 -6.95 2.81 12.61
N ALA A 59 -5.85 3.05 13.33
CA ALA A 59 -4.51 2.96 12.77
C ALA A 59 -4.22 1.53 12.32
N ILE A 60 -3.39 1.42 11.28
CA ILE A 60 -2.85 0.16 10.79
C ILE A 60 -1.48 0.01 11.40
N GLU A 61 -1.18 -1.16 11.94
CA GLU A 61 0.10 -1.46 12.54
C GLU A 61 1.05 -2.09 11.51
N ALA A 62 2.36 -1.96 11.74
CA ALA A 62 3.35 -2.54 10.83
C ALA A 62 3.23 -4.08 10.72
N HIS A 63 2.79 -4.75 11.79
CA HIS A 63 2.62 -6.20 11.79
C HIS A 63 1.51 -6.68 10.84
N ASP A 64 0.41 -5.92 10.71
CA ASP A 64 -0.67 -6.23 9.78
C ASP A 64 -0.17 -6.18 8.33
N VAL A 65 0.71 -5.22 8.02
CA VAL A 65 1.33 -5.08 6.70
C VAL A 65 2.30 -6.23 6.43
N ALA A 66 3.11 -6.61 7.42
CA ALA A 66 4.05 -7.72 7.31
C ALA A 66 3.30 -9.06 7.06
N GLU A 67 2.22 -9.31 7.78
CA GLU A 67 1.34 -10.47 7.54
C GLU A 67 0.79 -10.44 6.10
N LYS A 68 0.31 -9.28 5.65
CA LYS A 68 -0.20 -9.11 4.29
C LYS A 68 0.87 -9.38 3.24
N ARG A 69 2.09 -8.89 3.44
CA ARG A 69 3.24 -9.10 2.55
C ARG A 69 3.58 -10.59 2.44
N SER A 70 3.58 -11.30 3.57
CA SER A 70 3.80 -12.74 3.62
C SER A 70 2.71 -13.50 2.87
N LEU A 71 1.44 -13.18 3.13
CA LEU A 71 0.29 -13.79 2.46
C LEU A 71 0.30 -13.57 0.94
N LEU A 72 0.77 -12.41 0.48
CA LEU A 72 0.87 -12.06 -0.94
C LEU A 72 2.18 -12.52 -1.59
N GLN A 73 3.09 -13.17 -0.84
CA GLN A 73 4.39 -13.66 -1.31
C GLN A 73 5.23 -12.57 -2.00
N LEU A 74 5.18 -11.35 -1.46
CA LEU A 74 5.85 -10.20 -2.04
C LEU A 74 7.34 -10.15 -1.65
N PRO A 75 8.18 -9.50 -2.47
CA PRO A 75 9.60 -9.40 -2.18
C PRO A 75 9.84 -8.75 -0.81
N PRO A 76 10.95 -9.13 -0.14
CA PRO A 76 11.35 -8.49 1.09
C PRO A 76 11.54 -6.99 0.83
N GLN A 77 11.17 -6.19 1.83
CA GLN A 77 11.49 -4.76 1.84
C GLN A 77 12.98 -4.58 1.52
N MET A 78 13.31 -3.65 0.63
CA MET A 78 14.70 -3.28 0.42
C MET A 78 15.31 -2.90 1.77
N ALA A 79 16.49 -3.42 2.07
CA ALA A 79 17.28 -2.95 3.20
C ALA A 79 17.38 -1.42 3.09
N GLN A 80 17.10 -0.72 4.19
CA GLN A 80 17.26 0.72 4.31
C GLN A 80 18.77 1.06 4.24
N ASP A 81 19.37 0.89 3.08
CA ASP A 81 20.72 1.40 2.83
C ASP A 81 20.59 2.89 2.50
N SER A 82 21.12 3.70 3.43
CA SER A 82 21.53 5.10 3.21
C SER A 82 20.40 6.15 3.22
N ALA A 83 19.79 6.39 4.37
CA ALA A 83 19.19 7.69 4.70
C ALA A 83 19.97 8.42 5.82
N ASP A 84 21.25 8.09 5.97
CA ASP A 84 22.22 8.83 6.78
C ASP A 84 23.41 9.22 5.88
N LYS A 85 23.24 10.32 5.13
CA LYS A 85 24.33 11.18 4.69
C LYS A 85 23.83 12.58 4.38
#